data_AF-A0A942HV61-F1
#
_entry.id   AF-A0A942HV61-F1
#
_cell.length_a   1.000
_cell.length_b   1.000
_cell.length_c   1.000
_cell.angle_alpha   90.00
_cell.angle_beta   90.00
_cell.angle_gamma   90.00
#
_symmetry.space_group_name_H-M   'P 1'
#
loop_
_entity.id
_entity.type
_entity.pdbx_description
1 polymer ?
#
loop_
_entity_poly.entity_id
_entity_poly.type
_entity_poly.pdbx_seq_one_letter_code
_entity_poly.pdbx_strand_id
1 'polypeptide(L)'
;MSKNNRIELIGIGFLLVFICIGASLRFINLADKEFWHDESFTALVLSGRTTVELKDEISAKPCKFSDLTKYRTRTDRTDAASLLRVIGEDEPGHAPLFYYIVNAFCLAMGTTPFSMRLVCAIISLATLPVIYWLALETYKSKFTATLATTFASLSPILIYYAQEARDYSLGMFFMTLSSALLFYALRTSKRITWIAYASSLALGMYSWLFITIVIDGHILFVALTQKRSKEILLPFSLSIASAGLVFAPWLAFLSMHTANFKKAYDWIQPALTPGELLTVWLAIPYKALALFGFKTPKLATPLLVVTLLEFCSVALAAIPFKNARYLHLSIITIWLLVFAGQDLLTGGARSAVFRYQTVIIVSILMLLPTVFEALWKKNRLVKALAIVVLMLVFGIELLSDQYMLNCKIWPDKGINMRFTLPIAEHLNKEPAAYLVTEEQSINPTELLDLSYQTNPDCQLIFRSAAKPQPVPDDAQVLYLWNPSPELMSALKERFDITDEVDKFPYLKKATRK
;
A
#
# COMPACT_ATOMS: atom_id res chain seq x y z
N MET A 1 -18.62 28.40 32.02
CA MET A 1 -17.90 27.23 31.47
C MET A 1 -16.87 26.79 32.50
N SER A 2 -16.89 25.53 32.96
CA SER A 2 -15.96 25.07 34.01
C SER A 2 -14.50 25.12 33.51
N LYS A 3 -13.53 25.22 34.43
CA LYS A 3 -12.08 25.19 34.11
C LYS A 3 -11.69 23.92 33.33
N ASN A 4 -12.35 22.80 33.62
CA ASN A 4 -12.14 21.53 32.91
C ASN A 4 -12.64 21.59 31.45
N ASN A 5 -13.80 22.20 31.19
CA ASN A 5 -14.32 22.33 29.83
C ASN A 5 -13.44 23.21 28.94
N ARG A 6 -12.75 24.22 29.49
CA ARG A 6 -11.81 25.04 28.72
C ARG A 6 -10.55 24.26 28.31
N ILE A 7 -10.02 23.43 29.20
CA ILE A 7 -8.83 22.61 28.93
C ILE A 7 -9.15 21.56 27.86
N GLU A 8 -10.31 20.92 27.93
CA GLU A 8 -10.76 19.97 26.90
C GLU A 8 -10.95 20.64 25.53
N LEU A 9 -11.51 21.85 25.50
CA LEU A 9 -11.70 22.59 24.25
C LEU A 9 -10.36 22.95 23.58
N ILE A 10 -9.39 23.39 24.39
CA ILE A 10 -8.03 23.70 23.93
C ILE A 10 -7.35 22.42 23.40
N GLY A 11 -7.49 21.30 24.12
CA GLY A 11 -6.96 20.01 23.69
C GLY A 11 -7.52 19.56 22.34
N ILE A 12 -8.85 19.66 22.15
CA ILE A 12 -9.49 19.37 20.86
C ILE A 12 -8.98 20.31 19.76
N GLY A 13 -8.83 21.60 20.06
CA GLY A 13 -8.26 22.57 19.11
C GLY A 13 -6.86 22.16 18.61
N PHE A 14 -5.97 21.72 19.51
CA PHE A 14 -4.66 21.21 19.14
C PHE A 14 -4.74 19.94 18.27
N LEU A 15 -5.60 18.98 18.62
CA LEU A 15 -5.78 17.76 17.83
C LEU A 15 -6.30 18.07 16.41
N LEU A 16 -7.20 19.05 16.27
CA LEU A 16 -7.68 19.48 14.95
C LEU A 16 -6.56 20.07 14.08
N VAL A 17 -5.61 20.81 14.68
CA VAL A 17 -4.43 21.31 13.95
C VAL A 17 -3.60 20.14 13.40
N PHE A 18 -3.33 19.11 14.21
CA PHE A 18 -2.63 17.92 13.75
C PHE A 18 -3.39 17.17 12.65
N ILE A 19 -4.72 17.07 12.76
CA ILE A 19 -5.57 16.50 11.70
C ILE A 19 -5.45 17.30 10.41
N CYS A 20 -5.45 18.63 10.47
CA CYS A 20 -5.26 19.49 9.30
C CYS A 20 -3.85 19.33 8.69
N ILE A 21 -2.82 19.18 9.51
CA ILE A 21 -1.45 18.89 9.05
C ILE A 21 -1.46 17.55 8.30
N GLY A 22 -1.89 16.48 8.95
CA GLY A 22 -1.97 15.14 8.36
C GLY A 22 -2.81 15.08 7.08
N ALA A 23 -3.94 15.78 7.05
CA ALA A 23 -4.78 15.91 5.86
C ALA A 23 -4.03 16.58 4.71
N SER A 24 -3.24 17.63 5.00
CA SER A 24 -2.45 18.36 4.00
C SER A 24 -1.29 17.52 3.46
N LEU A 25 -0.59 16.77 4.32
CA LEU A 25 0.55 15.91 3.94
C LEU A 25 0.18 14.90 2.84
N ARG A 26 -1.08 14.45 2.77
CA ARG A 26 -1.58 13.53 1.74
C ARG A 26 -1.49 14.09 0.31
N PHE A 27 -1.48 15.41 0.14
CA PHE A 27 -1.51 16.08 -1.16
C PHE A 27 -0.19 16.74 -1.56
N ILE A 28 0.80 16.75 -0.68
CA ILE A 28 2.11 17.36 -0.94
C ILE A 28 2.94 16.45 -1.86
N ASN A 29 3.58 17.04 -2.87
CA ASN A 29 4.55 16.38 -3.76
C ASN A 29 4.02 15.13 -4.47
N LEU A 30 2.73 15.07 -4.79
CA LEU A 30 2.11 13.92 -5.46
C LEU A 30 2.78 13.58 -6.81
N ALA A 31 3.34 14.57 -7.51
CA ALA A 31 4.02 14.35 -8.79
C ALA A 31 5.52 14.05 -8.67
N ASP A 32 6.15 14.40 -7.54
CA ASP A 32 7.62 14.53 -7.49
C ASP A 32 8.34 13.24 -7.10
N LYS A 33 7.63 12.29 -6.48
CA LYS A 33 8.17 10.96 -6.18
C LYS A 33 8.24 10.10 -7.44
N GLU A 34 9.29 9.29 -7.54
CA GLU A 34 9.47 8.33 -8.63
C GLU A 34 8.21 7.48 -8.83
N PHE A 35 7.89 7.18 -10.09
CA PHE A 35 6.69 6.42 -10.45
C PHE A 35 6.99 4.93 -10.43
N TRP A 36 6.79 4.29 -9.29
CA TRP A 36 7.40 2.99 -9.04
C TRP A 36 6.61 1.81 -9.65
N HIS A 37 7.27 0.65 -9.66
CA HIS A 37 6.81 -0.60 -10.28
C HIS A 37 5.31 -0.93 -10.16
N ASP A 38 4.70 -0.95 -8.97
CA ASP A 38 3.28 -1.33 -8.90
C ASP A 38 2.36 -0.24 -9.48
N GLU A 39 2.75 1.04 -9.45
CA GLU A 39 1.97 2.09 -10.11
C GLU A 39 2.00 1.92 -11.63
N SER A 40 3.10 1.36 -12.17
CA SER A 40 3.18 0.96 -13.58
C SER A 40 2.16 -0.11 -13.95
N PHE A 41 1.79 -1.02 -13.05
CA PHE A 41 0.68 -1.94 -13.30
C PHE A 41 -0.67 -1.21 -13.35
N THR A 42 -0.87 -0.21 -12.49
CA THR A 42 -2.07 0.65 -12.60
C THR A 42 -2.11 1.36 -13.94
N ALA A 43 -1.00 1.99 -14.36
CA ALA A 43 -0.91 2.67 -15.65
C ALA A 43 -1.11 1.71 -16.84
N LEU A 44 -0.58 0.48 -16.75
CA LEU A 44 -0.74 -0.58 -17.75
C LEU A 44 -2.21 -0.99 -17.88
N VAL A 45 -2.89 -1.26 -16.77
CA VAL A 45 -4.33 -1.54 -16.75
C VAL A 45 -5.09 -0.41 -17.44
N LEU A 46 -4.83 0.84 -17.09
CA LEU A 46 -5.47 2.01 -17.71
C LEU A 46 -5.17 2.17 -19.21
N SER A 47 -4.06 1.61 -19.71
CA SER A 47 -3.74 1.64 -21.13
C SER A 47 -4.58 0.66 -21.97
N GLY A 48 -5.19 -0.35 -21.33
CA GLY A 48 -5.92 -1.43 -21.99
C GLY A 48 -5.03 -2.46 -22.68
N ARG A 49 -3.71 -2.40 -22.45
CA ARG A 49 -2.67 -3.29 -23.01
C ARG A 49 -2.06 -4.16 -21.92
N THR A 50 -1.50 -5.29 -22.32
CA THR A 50 -0.99 -6.31 -21.38
C THR A 50 0.54 -6.36 -21.38
N THR A 51 1.14 -6.98 -20.35
CA THR A 51 2.61 -7.15 -20.33
C THR A 51 3.10 -8.05 -21.46
N VAL A 52 2.26 -8.98 -21.93
CA VAL A 52 2.54 -9.82 -23.10
C VAL A 52 2.65 -8.96 -24.36
N GLU A 53 1.66 -8.10 -24.61
CA GLU A 53 1.70 -7.16 -25.75
C GLU A 53 2.89 -6.21 -25.68
N LEU A 54 3.30 -5.79 -24.47
CA LEU A 54 4.51 -4.98 -24.27
C LEU A 54 5.77 -5.76 -24.67
N LYS A 55 5.96 -6.95 -24.07
CA LYS A 55 7.11 -7.83 -24.34
C LYS A 55 7.25 -8.15 -25.82
N ASP A 56 6.15 -8.54 -26.48
CA ASP A 56 6.18 -8.93 -27.88
C ASP A 56 6.64 -7.79 -28.79
N GLU A 57 6.22 -6.57 -28.50
CA GLU A 57 6.60 -5.40 -29.28
C GLU A 57 8.05 -5.00 -29.05
N ILE A 58 8.47 -4.82 -27.78
CA ILE A 58 9.83 -4.40 -27.46
C ILE A 58 10.87 -5.47 -27.79
N SER A 59 10.47 -6.74 -27.87
CA SER A 59 11.33 -7.85 -28.31
C SER A 59 11.41 -7.97 -29.83
N ALA A 60 10.57 -7.29 -30.61
CA ALA A 60 10.59 -7.38 -32.07
C ALA A 60 11.67 -6.51 -32.72
N LYS A 61 11.94 -5.31 -32.17
CA LYS A 61 12.97 -4.38 -32.65
C LYS A 61 13.42 -3.43 -31.52
N PRO A 62 14.61 -2.81 -31.65
CA PRO A 62 14.98 -1.67 -30.82
C PRO A 62 13.92 -0.58 -30.89
N CYS A 63 13.64 0.06 -29.76
CA CYS A 63 12.62 1.10 -29.64
C CYS A 63 13.11 2.26 -28.79
N LYS A 64 12.36 3.37 -28.82
CA LYS A 64 12.61 4.52 -27.95
C LYS A 64 11.75 4.42 -26.70
N PHE A 65 12.17 5.08 -25.62
CA PHE A 65 11.32 5.21 -24.43
C PHE A 65 9.99 5.91 -24.74
N SER A 66 9.94 6.79 -25.74
CA SER A 66 8.68 7.38 -26.23
C SER A 66 7.66 6.34 -26.67
N ASP A 67 8.10 5.21 -27.23
CA ASP A 67 7.24 4.14 -27.75
C ASP A 67 6.48 3.41 -26.62
N LEU A 68 7.01 3.45 -25.40
CA LEU A 68 6.40 2.88 -24.21
C LEU A 68 5.22 3.72 -23.69
N THR A 69 5.07 4.97 -24.13
CA THR A 69 4.03 5.89 -23.64
C THR A 69 2.63 5.30 -23.77
N LYS A 70 2.35 4.56 -24.86
CA LYS A 70 1.06 3.92 -25.09
C LYS A 70 0.69 2.80 -24.11
N TYR A 71 1.65 2.30 -23.32
CA TYR A 71 1.44 1.31 -22.27
C TYR A 71 1.27 1.91 -20.88
N ARG A 72 1.42 3.24 -20.75
CA ARG A 72 1.27 3.96 -19.48
C ARG A 72 0.21 5.05 -19.51
N THR A 73 -0.35 5.34 -20.69
CA THR A 73 -1.42 6.33 -20.87
C THR A 73 -2.71 5.66 -21.31
N ARG A 74 -3.85 6.19 -20.85
CA ARG A 74 -5.16 5.82 -21.37
C ARG A 74 -5.22 6.08 -22.88
N THR A 75 -5.80 5.13 -23.64
CA THR A 75 -5.96 5.25 -25.11
C THR A 75 -7.43 5.09 -25.50
N ASP A 76 -7.75 5.25 -26.78
CA ASP A 76 -9.11 4.99 -27.29
C ASP A 76 -9.55 3.52 -27.12
N ARG A 77 -8.60 2.61 -26.86
CA ARG A 77 -8.87 1.20 -26.57
C ARG A 77 -9.34 0.96 -25.13
N THR A 78 -9.21 1.94 -24.23
CA THR A 78 -9.53 1.76 -22.81
C THR A 78 -11.04 1.82 -22.56
N ASP A 79 -11.70 0.67 -22.67
CA ASP A 79 -13.07 0.44 -22.22
C ASP A 79 -13.15 -0.53 -21.02
N ALA A 80 -14.35 -0.74 -20.47
CA ALA A 80 -14.50 -1.59 -19.30
C ALA A 80 -14.06 -3.05 -19.53
N ALA A 81 -14.26 -3.58 -20.74
CA ALA A 81 -13.87 -4.95 -21.07
C ALA A 81 -12.35 -5.08 -21.17
N SER A 82 -11.67 -4.09 -21.75
CA SER A 82 -10.22 -4.04 -21.84
C SER A 82 -9.57 -3.97 -20.45
N LEU A 83 -10.12 -3.16 -19.53
CA LEU A 83 -9.65 -3.09 -18.15
C LEU A 83 -9.76 -4.45 -17.46
N LEU A 84 -10.91 -5.12 -17.59
CA LEU A 84 -11.12 -6.46 -17.02
C LEU A 84 -10.14 -7.48 -17.59
N ARG A 85 -9.90 -7.46 -18.91
CA ARG A 85 -8.92 -8.33 -19.56
C ARG A 85 -7.53 -8.15 -18.97
N VAL A 86 -7.03 -6.91 -18.91
CA VAL A 86 -5.69 -6.63 -18.39
C VAL A 86 -5.60 -7.00 -16.90
N ILE A 87 -6.64 -6.74 -16.11
CA ILE A 87 -6.68 -7.21 -14.72
C ILE A 87 -6.57 -8.73 -14.64
N GLY A 88 -7.31 -9.49 -15.45
CA GLY A 88 -7.22 -10.96 -15.43
C GLY A 88 -5.88 -11.52 -15.88
N GLU A 89 -5.21 -10.85 -16.82
CA GLU A 89 -3.94 -11.30 -17.39
C GLU A 89 -2.73 -10.91 -16.52
N ASP A 90 -2.68 -9.65 -16.06
CA ASP A 90 -1.50 -9.07 -15.42
C ASP A 90 -1.68 -8.79 -13.92
N GLU A 91 -2.90 -8.50 -13.46
CA GLU A 91 -3.20 -8.12 -12.07
C GLU A 91 -4.34 -8.94 -11.42
N PRO A 92 -4.38 -10.29 -11.59
CA PRO A 92 -5.56 -11.09 -11.24
C PRO A 92 -5.86 -11.13 -9.73
N GLY A 93 -4.92 -10.69 -8.89
CA GLY A 93 -5.13 -10.53 -7.46
C GLY A 93 -5.83 -9.26 -7.02
N HIS A 94 -6.13 -8.36 -7.96
CA HIS A 94 -6.76 -7.07 -7.70
C HIS A 94 -8.18 -7.03 -8.27
N ALA A 95 -9.07 -6.31 -7.58
CA ALA A 95 -10.47 -6.19 -7.97
C ALA A 95 -10.72 -4.86 -8.73
N PRO A 96 -11.76 -4.78 -9.57
CA PRO A 96 -11.83 -3.78 -10.63
C PRO A 96 -12.28 -2.38 -10.19
N LEU A 97 -12.88 -2.22 -8.99
CA LEU A 97 -13.49 -0.95 -8.59
C LEU A 97 -12.47 0.20 -8.55
N PHE A 98 -11.28 -0.07 -8.03
CA PHE A 98 -10.20 0.93 -7.98
C PHE A 98 -9.83 1.42 -9.39
N TYR A 99 -9.58 0.50 -10.31
CA TYR A 99 -9.19 0.81 -11.68
C TYR A 99 -10.27 1.58 -12.44
N TYR A 100 -11.56 1.27 -12.21
CA TYR A 100 -12.65 2.04 -12.80
C TYR A 100 -12.71 3.49 -12.28
N ILE A 101 -12.53 3.69 -10.98
CA ILE A 101 -12.50 5.03 -10.38
C ILE A 101 -11.32 5.81 -10.95
N VAL A 102 -10.11 5.24 -10.94
CA VAL A 102 -8.92 5.92 -11.47
C VAL A 102 -9.06 6.21 -12.96
N ASN A 103 -9.59 5.28 -13.75
CA ASN A 103 -9.83 5.50 -15.19
C ASN A 103 -10.77 6.67 -15.44
N ALA A 104 -11.86 6.80 -14.67
CA ALA A 104 -12.80 7.91 -14.79
C ALA A 104 -12.14 9.27 -14.47
N PHE A 105 -11.27 9.32 -13.46
CA PHE A 105 -10.50 10.53 -13.14
C PHE A 105 -9.46 10.86 -14.22
N CYS A 106 -8.72 9.87 -14.69
CA CYS A 106 -7.74 10.02 -15.77
C CYS A 106 -8.39 10.44 -17.11
N LEU A 107 -9.66 10.07 -17.35
CA LEU A 107 -10.41 10.56 -18.49
C LEU A 107 -10.62 12.09 -18.43
N ALA A 108 -10.81 12.65 -17.24
CA ALA A 108 -11.05 14.08 -17.04
C ALA A 108 -9.75 14.91 -16.95
N MET A 109 -8.69 14.35 -16.37
CA MET A 109 -7.46 15.09 -16.05
C MET A 109 -6.22 14.65 -16.84
N GLY A 110 -6.34 13.62 -17.68
CA GLY A 110 -5.22 12.94 -18.32
C GLY A 110 -4.54 11.91 -17.42
N THR A 111 -3.87 10.93 -18.03
CA THR A 111 -3.12 9.88 -17.33
C THR A 111 -1.74 10.37 -16.96
N THR A 112 -1.59 10.81 -15.70
CA THR A 112 -0.31 11.24 -15.13
C THR A 112 -0.13 10.63 -13.74
N PRO A 113 1.11 10.54 -13.21
CA PRO A 113 1.36 10.15 -11.82
C PRO A 113 0.52 10.97 -10.83
N PHE A 114 0.44 12.29 -11.06
CA PHE A 114 -0.36 13.19 -10.25
C PHE A 114 -1.85 12.80 -10.24
N SER A 115 -2.46 12.63 -11.41
CA SER A 115 -3.89 12.31 -11.52
C SER A 115 -4.24 11.00 -10.82
N MET A 116 -3.40 9.97 -10.96
CA MET A 116 -3.63 8.66 -10.35
C MET A 116 -3.46 8.71 -8.82
N ARG A 117 -2.42 9.37 -8.32
CA ARG A 117 -2.16 9.50 -6.88
C ARG A 117 -3.16 10.44 -6.18
N LEU A 118 -3.68 11.45 -6.89
CA LEU A 118 -4.72 12.35 -6.37
C LEU A 118 -5.98 11.59 -5.97
N VAL A 119 -6.39 10.58 -6.75
CA VAL A 119 -7.53 9.70 -6.40
C VAL A 119 -7.30 9.02 -5.05
N CYS A 120 -6.11 8.42 -4.86
CA CYS A 120 -5.73 7.78 -3.61
C CYS A 120 -5.72 8.76 -2.43
N ALA A 121 -5.19 9.97 -2.65
CA ALA A 121 -5.13 11.02 -1.63
C ALA A 121 -6.53 11.47 -1.17
N ILE A 122 -7.46 11.66 -2.11
CA ILE A 122 -8.86 12.00 -1.82
C ILE A 122 -9.54 10.89 -1.00
N ILE A 123 -9.36 9.63 -1.40
CA ILE A 123 -9.94 8.48 -0.69
C ILE A 123 -9.34 8.32 0.71
N SER A 124 -8.02 8.50 0.85
CA SER A 124 -7.35 8.48 2.15
C SER A 124 -7.85 9.61 3.05
N LEU A 125 -8.05 10.83 2.51
CA LEU A 125 -8.66 11.93 3.26
C LEU A 125 -10.09 11.59 3.70
N ALA A 126 -10.90 11.01 2.81
CA ALA A 126 -12.27 10.58 3.10
C ALA A 126 -12.33 9.46 4.17
N THR A 127 -11.23 8.74 4.39
CA THR A 127 -11.13 7.71 5.43
C THR A 127 -11.06 8.32 6.84
N LEU A 128 -10.50 9.53 7.01
CA LEU A 128 -10.39 10.20 8.33
C LEU A 128 -11.74 10.45 9.03
N PRO A 129 -12.77 11.03 8.37
CA PRO A 129 -14.09 11.17 9.00
C PRO A 129 -14.77 9.82 9.28
N VAL A 130 -14.47 8.78 8.49
CA VAL A 130 -14.99 7.43 8.74
C VAL A 130 -14.32 6.80 9.97
N ILE A 131 -13.01 7.00 10.16
CA ILE A 131 -12.29 6.60 11.39
C ILE A 131 -12.87 7.32 12.60
N TYR A 132 -13.11 8.63 12.49
CA TYR A 132 -13.76 9.41 13.55
C TYR A 132 -15.15 8.82 13.90
N TRP A 133 -15.95 8.50 12.89
CA TRP A 133 -17.27 7.91 13.08
C TRP A 133 -17.21 6.52 13.72
N LEU A 134 -16.34 5.64 13.23
CA LEU A 134 -16.10 4.33 13.84
C LEU A 134 -15.71 4.47 15.31
N ALA A 135 -14.79 5.39 15.62
CA ALA A 135 -14.32 5.62 16.98
C ALA A 135 -15.43 6.17 17.88
N LEU A 136 -16.29 7.06 17.37
CA LEU A 136 -17.48 7.52 18.08
C LEU A 136 -18.45 6.37 18.36
N GLU A 137 -18.72 5.53 17.37
CA GLU A 137 -19.63 4.40 17.55
C GLU A 137 -19.08 3.36 18.53
N THR A 138 -17.76 3.23 18.59
CA THR A 138 -17.05 2.22 19.35
C THR A 138 -16.77 2.64 20.79
N TYR A 139 -16.27 3.87 20.99
CA TYR A 139 -15.82 4.37 22.29
C TYR A 139 -16.81 5.33 22.98
N LYS A 140 -17.80 5.84 22.24
CA LYS A 140 -18.80 6.80 22.76
C LYS A 140 -18.18 8.06 23.39
N SER A 141 -16.99 8.44 22.94
CA SER A 141 -16.23 9.59 23.43
C SER A 141 -15.73 10.43 22.27
N LYS A 142 -16.12 11.71 22.23
CA LYS A 142 -15.67 12.67 21.21
C LYS A 142 -14.16 12.90 21.29
N PHE A 143 -13.62 12.96 22.51
CA PHE A 143 -12.19 13.12 22.71
C PHE A 143 -11.42 11.93 22.15
N THR A 144 -11.82 10.71 22.51
CA THR A 144 -11.18 9.47 22.05
C THR A 144 -11.30 9.31 20.54
N ALA A 145 -12.44 9.67 19.95
CA ALA A 145 -12.61 9.69 18.51
C ALA A 145 -11.71 10.72 17.81
N THR A 146 -11.60 11.93 18.34
CA THR A 146 -10.69 12.96 17.81
C THR A 146 -9.23 12.50 17.90
N LEU A 147 -8.86 11.87 19.01
CA LEU A 147 -7.52 11.32 19.21
C LEU A 147 -7.21 10.17 18.24
N ALA A 148 -8.16 9.25 18.02
CA ALA A 148 -8.04 8.18 17.02
C ALA A 148 -7.81 8.73 15.60
N THR A 149 -8.60 9.74 15.23
CA THR A 149 -8.44 10.43 13.94
C THR A 149 -7.12 11.18 13.85
N THR A 150 -6.60 11.70 14.96
CA THR A 150 -5.29 12.38 14.98
C THR A 150 -4.17 11.39 14.69
N PHE A 151 -4.11 10.26 15.40
CA PHE A 151 -3.18 9.17 15.09
C PHE A 151 -3.30 8.71 13.63
N ALA A 152 -4.51 8.51 13.12
CA ALA A 152 -4.71 8.15 11.72
C ALA A 152 -4.31 9.24 10.71
N SER A 153 -4.48 10.51 11.08
CA SER A 153 -4.11 11.62 10.21
C SER A 153 -2.60 11.75 10.06
N LEU A 154 -1.85 11.50 11.13
CA LEU A 154 -0.38 11.58 11.18
C LEU A 154 0.30 10.22 10.90
N SER A 155 -0.46 9.14 10.78
CA SER A 155 0.10 7.81 10.55
C SER A 155 0.88 7.77 9.23
N PRO A 156 2.22 7.53 9.28
CA PRO A 156 3.04 7.61 8.08
C PRO A 156 2.66 6.59 7.03
N ILE A 157 2.16 5.44 7.45
CA ILE A 157 1.72 4.38 6.57
C ILE A 157 0.39 4.72 5.86
N LEU A 158 -0.53 5.44 6.51
CA LEU A 158 -1.76 5.92 5.87
C LEU A 158 -1.47 7.07 4.89
N ILE A 159 -0.46 7.90 5.17
CA ILE A 159 0.01 8.94 4.24
C ILE A 159 0.77 8.31 3.07
N TYR A 160 1.62 7.32 3.32
CA TYR A 160 2.33 6.56 2.29
C TYR A 160 1.36 6.01 1.23
N TYR A 161 0.33 5.30 1.68
CA TYR A 161 -0.68 4.72 0.79
C TYR A 161 -1.67 5.75 0.23
N ALA A 162 -1.69 6.97 0.76
CA ALA A 162 -2.40 8.09 0.15
C ALA A 162 -1.70 8.59 -1.13
N GLN A 163 -0.38 8.45 -1.21
CA GLN A 163 0.44 8.96 -2.30
C GLN A 163 0.84 7.89 -3.32
N GLU A 164 0.40 6.65 -3.13
CA GLU A 164 0.68 5.53 -4.01
C GLU A 164 -0.55 5.22 -4.86
N ALA A 165 -0.42 5.21 -6.19
CA ALA A 165 -1.49 4.94 -7.15
C ALA A 165 -1.91 3.45 -7.17
N ARG A 166 -2.32 2.92 -6.02
CA ARG A 166 -2.79 1.56 -5.78
C ARG A 166 -4.07 1.52 -4.96
N ASP A 167 -4.73 0.37 -4.95
CA ASP A 167 -6.05 0.14 -4.36
C ASP A 167 -6.10 0.16 -2.82
N TYR A 168 -4.95 0.24 -2.16
CA TYR A 168 -4.84 0.19 -0.69
C TYR A 168 -5.69 1.25 0.03
N SER A 169 -5.66 2.50 -0.44
CA SER A 169 -6.46 3.58 0.18
C SER A 169 -7.97 3.28 0.09
N LEU A 170 -8.43 2.73 -1.05
CA LEU A 170 -9.83 2.35 -1.23
C LEU A 170 -10.22 1.13 -0.38
N GLY A 171 -9.35 0.14 -0.29
CA GLY A 171 -9.52 -1.00 0.60
C GLY A 171 -9.66 -0.57 2.05
N MET A 172 -8.76 0.27 2.56
CA MET A 172 -8.80 0.80 3.93
C MET A 172 -10.05 1.62 4.21
N PHE A 173 -10.51 2.41 3.23
CA PHE A 173 -11.78 3.15 3.33
C PHE A 173 -12.95 2.19 3.58
N PHE A 174 -13.14 1.16 2.73
CA PHE A 174 -14.26 0.23 2.87
C PHE A 174 -14.13 -0.71 4.08
N MET A 175 -12.92 -1.09 4.46
CA MET A 175 -12.67 -1.82 5.71
C MET A 175 -13.15 -1.00 6.92
N THR A 176 -12.77 0.27 7.00
CA THR A 176 -13.18 1.16 8.09
C THR A 176 -14.68 1.47 8.04
N LEU A 177 -15.21 1.76 6.85
CA LEU A 177 -16.62 2.09 6.64
C LEU A 177 -17.53 0.92 7.01
N SER A 178 -17.18 -0.29 6.60
CA SER A 178 -17.96 -1.48 6.94
C SER A 178 -17.94 -1.77 8.45
N SER A 179 -16.80 -1.58 9.13
CA SER A 179 -16.76 -1.65 10.60
C SER A 179 -17.64 -0.58 11.26
N ALA A 180 -17.65 0.64 10.75
CA ALA A 180 -18.49 1.72 11.29
C ALA A 180 -19.98 1.42 11.10
N LEU A 181 -20.35 0.96 9.90
CA LEU A 181 -21.70 0.56 9.54
C LEU A 181 -22.18 -0.66 10.33
N LEU A 182 -21.30 -1.62 10.64
CA LEU A 182 -21.62 -2.73 11.51
C LEU A 182 -22.05 -2.21 12.89
N PHE A 183 -21.26 -1.36 13.53
CA PHE A 183 -21.61 -0.79 14.83
C PHE A 183 -22.88 0.07 14.76
N TYR A 184 -23.07 0.83 13.69
CA TYR A 184 -24.28 1.62 13.48
C TYR A 184 -25.53 0.73 13.32
N ALA A 185 -25.40 -0.38 12.59
CA ALA A 185 -26.47 -1.36 12.42
C ALA A 185 -26.79 -2.09 13.73
N LEU A 186 -25.77 -2.47 14.52
CA LEU A 186 -25.94 -3.06 15.85
C LEU A 186 -26.65 -2.11 16.83
N ARG A 187 -26.40 -0.80 16.72
CA ARG A 187 -27.02 0.21 17.58
C ARG A 187 -28.46 0.52 17.20
N THR A 188 -28.76 0.58 15.91
CA THR A 188 -30.06 1.07 15.42
C THR A 188 -31.03 -0.04 15.01
N SER A 189 -30.53 -1.23 14.68
CA SER A 189 -31.30 -2.38 14.20
C SER A 189 -32.22 -2.09 13.01
N LYS A 190 -31.95 -1.01 12.24
CA LYS A 190 -32.76 -0.62 11.08
C LYS A 190 -32.38 -1.45 9.85
N ARG A 191 -33.35 -1.78 9.00
CA ARG A 191 -33.08 -2.51 7.74
C ARG A 191 -32.09 -1.77 6.83
N ILE A 192 -32.25 -0.45 6.70
CA ILE A 192 -31.39 0.37 5.83
C ILE A 192 -29.92 0.35 6.26
N THR A 193 -29.62 0.21 7.55
CA THR A 193 -28.24 0.17 8.03
C THR A 193 -27.56 -1.15 7.73
N TRP A 194 -28.33 -2.26 7.75
CA TRP A 194 -27.84 -3.57 7.29
C TRP A 194 -27.62 -3.60 5.79
N ILE A 195 -28.50 -2.97 5.00
CA ILE A 195 -28.30 -2.82 3.55
C ILE A 195 -27.02 -2.02 3.28
N ALA A 196 -26.85 -0.87 3.94
CA ALA A 196 -25.63 -0.07 3.80
C ALA A 196 -24.37 -0.86 4.19
N TYR A 197 -24.42 -1.62 5.28
CA TYR A 197 -23.34 -2.54 5.68
C TYR A 197 -23.04 -3.57 4.59
N ALA A 198 -24.05 -4.30 4.09
CA ALA A 198 -23.90 -5.27 3.00
C ALA A 198 -23.29 -4.65 1.73
N SER A 199 -23.76 -3.45 1.34
CA SER A 199 -23.22 -2.71 0.20
C SER A 199 -21.76 -2.32 0.42
N SER A 200 -21.38 -1.88 1.62
CA SER A 200 -19.99 -1.54 1.94
C SER A 200 -19.07 -2.76 1.89
N LEU A 201 -19.55 -3.94 2.28
CA LEU A 201 -18.81 -5.20 2.14
C LEU A 201 -18.61 -5.55 0.67
N ALA A 202 -19.68 -5.52 -0.13
CA ALA A 202 -19.63 -5.85 -1.55
C ALA A 202 -18.67 -4.92 -2.31
N LEU A 203 -18.81 -3.60 -2.13
CA LEU A 203 -17.91 -2.61 -2.74
C LEU A 203 -16.48 -2.78 -2.25
N GLY A 204 -16.30 -3.09 -0.97
CA GLY A 204 -15.00 -3.39 -0.41
C GLY A 204 -14.35 -4.63 -1.05
N MET A 205 -15.10 -5.71 -1.28
CA MET A 205 -14.58 -6.92 -1.96
C MET A 205 -14.18 -6.61 -3.41
N TYR A 206 -14.95 -5.74 -4.08
CA TYR A 206 -14.62 -5.22 -5.41
C TYR A 206 -13.48 -4.18 -5.42
N SER A 207 -13.04 -3.70 -4.26
CA SER A 207 -11.89 -2.79 -4.12
C SER A 207 -10.59 -3.53 -3.84
N TRP A 208 -10.56 -4.36 -2.80
CA TRP A 208 -9.36 -5.03 -2.33
C TRP A 208 -9.72 -6.34 -1.62
N LEU A 209 -9.20 -7.46 -2.12
CA LEU A 209 -9.60 -8.81 -1.69
C LEU A 209 -9.39 -9.07 -0.20
N PHE A 210 -8.48 -8.34 0.44
CA PHE A 210 -8.14 -8.52 1.85
C PHE A 210 -9.22 -8.04 2.81
N ILE A 211 -10.28 -7.40 2.33
CA ILE A 211 -11.46 -7.10 3.16
C ILE A 211 -12.07 -8.36 3.77
N THR A 212 -11.86 -9.54 3.18
CA THR A 212 -12.31 -10.83 3.74
C THR A 212 -11.78 -11.05 5.16
N ILE A 213 -10.58 -10.60 5.48
CA ILE A 213 -10.02 -10.63 6.85
C ILE A 213 -10.84 -9.77 7.82
N VAL A 214 -11.34 -8.62 7.35
CA VAL A 214 -12.23 -7.75 8.14
C VAL A 214 -13.61 -8.38 8.28
N ILE A 215 -14.14 -9.02 7.24
CA ILE A 215 -15.41 -9.77 7.29
C ILE A 215 -15.31 -10.90 8.32
N ASP A 216 -14.25 -11.71 8.27
CA ASP A 216 -13.98 -12.78 9.23
C ASP A 216 -13.78 -12.22 10.64
N GLY A 217 -13.12 -11.06 10.76
CA GLY A 217 -13.01 -10.31 12.01
C GLY A 217 -14.38 -9.88 12.55
N HIS A 218 -15.28 -9.41 11.69
CA HIS A 218 -16.66 -9.10 12.04
C HIS A 218 -17.44 -10.34 12.47
N ILE A 219 -17.26 -11.47 11.78
CA ILE A 219 -17.88 -12.76 12.14
C ILE A 219 -17.42 -13.17 13.54
N LEU A 220 -16.11 -13.18 13.80
CA LEU A 220 -15.57 -13.52 15.12
C LEU A 220 -16.07 -12.54 16.19
N PHE A 221 -16.10 -11.25 15.91
CA PHE A 221 -16.61 -10.23 16.81
C PHE A 221 -18.10 -10.45 17.17
N VAL A 222 -18.97 -10.64 16.17
CA VAL A 222 -20.40 -10.89 16.38
C VAL A 222 -20.61 -12.23 17.09
N ALA A 223 -19.85 -13.26 16.72
CA ALA A 223 -19.87 -14.55 17.39
C ALA A 223 -19.43 -14.46 18.85
N LEU A 224 -18.54 -13.54 19.23
CA LEU A 224 -18.13 -13.36 20.62
C LEU A 224 -19.10 -12.51 21.44
N THR A 225 -19.78 -11.54 20.81
CA THR A 225 -20.53 -10.49 21.52
C THR A 225 -22.06 -10.60 21.41
N GLN A 226 -22.60 -11.23 20.36
CA GLN A 226 -24.03 -11.23 20.03
C GLN A 226 -24.66 -12.63 19.93
N LYS A 227 -24.06 -13.65 20.57
CA LYS A 227 -24.38 -15.10 20.44
C LYS A 227 -25.85 -15.51 20.48
N ARG A 228 -26.73 -14.70 21.09
CA ARG A 228 -28.15 -15.05 21.33
C ARG A 228 -29.15 -14.12 20.65
N SER A 229 -28.70 -13.09 19.94
CA SER A 229 -29.61 -12.09 19.34
C SER A 229 -29.99 -12.48 17.91
N LYS A 230 -31.11 -13.18 17.73
CA LYS A 230 -31.62 -13.53 16.38
C LYS A 230 -31.89 -12.29 15.52
N GLU A 231 -32.29 -11.18 16.14
CA GLU A 231 -32.53 -9.89 15.49
C GLU A 231 -31.26 -9.27 14.89
N ILE A 232 -30.08 -9.68 15.37
CA ILE A 232 -28.78 -9.25 14.85
C ILE A 232 -28.20 -10.32 13.93
N LEU A 233 -28.21 -11.58 14.36
CA LEU A 233 -27.56 -12.68 13.66
C LEU A 233 -28.15 -12.91 12.26
N LEU A 234 -29.48 -12.83 12.11
CA LEU A 234 -30.10 -13.03 10.79
C LEU A 234 -29.75 -11.89 9.81
N PRO A 235 -29.98 -10.60 10.11
CA PRO A 235 -29.58 -9.52 9.20
C PRO A 235 -28.08 -9.47 8.92
N PHE A 236 -27.24 -9.76 9.92
CA PHE A 236 -25.79 -9.83 9.75
C PHE A 236 -25.38 -10.92 8.76
N SER A 237 -25.88 -12.15 8.96
CA SER A 237 -25.60 -13.28 8.05
C SER A 237 -26.15 -13.03 6.65
N LEU A 238 -27.35 -12.45 6.53
CA LEU A 238 -27.91 -12.05 5.24
C LEU A 238 -27.04 -10.98 4.56
N SER A 239 -26.49 -10.02 5.31
CA SER A 239 -25.61 -8.98 4.76
C SER A 239 -24.34 -9.58 4.15
N ILE A 240 -23.70 -10.53 4.85
CA ILE A 240 -22.51 -11.23 4.35
C ILE A 240 -22.86 -12.10 3.14
N ALA A 241 -23.96 -12.86 3.21
CA ALA A 241 -24.42 -13.70 2.11
C ALA A 241 -24.76 -12.88 0.85
N SER A 242 -25.44 -11.75 1.01
CA SER A 242 -25.74 -10.82 -0.08
C SER A 242 -24.47 -10.22 -0.68
N ALA A 243 -23.51 -9.80 0.15
CA ALA A 243 -22.22 -9.28 -0.35
C ALA A 243 -21.44 -10.36 -1.12
N GLY A 244 -21.39 -11.59 -0.60
CA GLY A 244 -20.76 -12.73 -1.27
C GLY A 244 -21.46 -13.10 -2.58
N LEU A 245 -22.80 -13.04 -2.64
CA LEU A 245 -23.56 -13.27 -3.85
C LEU A 245 -23.28 -12.20 -4.91
N VAL A 246 -23.23 -10.92 -4.52
CA VAL A 246 -22.87 -9.81 -5.41
C VAL A 246 -21.44 -9.96 -5.94
N PHE A 247 -20.52 -10.49 -5.12
CA PHE A 247 -19.13 -10.74 -5.49
C PHE A 247 -18.90 -12.04 -6.26
N ALA A 248 -19.89 -12.95 -6.33
CA ALA A 248 -19.76 -14.25 -6.98
C ALA A 248 -19.29 -14.21 -8.45
N PRO A 249 -19.71 -13.23 -9.29
CA PRO A 249 -19.18 -13.09 -10.65
C PRO A 249 -17.66 -12.86 -10.67
N TRP A 250 -17.12 -12.13 -9.68
CA TRP A 250 -15.67 -11.94 -9.56
C TRP A 250 -14.97 -13.22 -9.13
N LEU A 251 -15.57 -14.02 -8.25
CA LEU A 251 -15.01 -15.34 -7.89
C LEU A 251 -14.91 -16.27 -9.11
N ALA A 252 -15.93 -16.27 -9.98
CA ALA A 252 -15.88 -16.99 -11.24
C ALA A 252 -14.77 -16.44 -12.15
N PHE A 253 -14.65 -15.12 -12.25
CA PHE A 253 -13.55 -14.48 -13.00
C PHE A 253 -12.17 -14.90 -12.48
N LEU A 254 -11.95 -14.91 -11.16
CA LEU A 254 -10.71 -15.36 -10.53
C LEU A 254 -10.42 -16.83 -10.85
N SER A 255 -11.43 -17.70 -10.82
CA SER A 255 -11.26 -19.13 -11.14
C SER A 255 -10.79 -19.37 -12.58
N MET A 256 -11.17 -18.49 -13.51
CA MET A 256 -10.75 -18.55 -14.92
C MET A 256 -9.30 -18.08 -15.12
N HIS A 257 -8.73 -17.33 -14.16
CA HIS A 257 -7.38 -16.74 -14.24
C HIS A 257 -6.41 -17.33 -13.21
N THR A 258 -6.66 -18.56 -12.73
CA THR A 258 -5.85 -19.22 -11.69
C THR A 258 -4.37 -19.36 -12.06
N ALA A 259 -4.06 -19.64 -13.33
CA ALA A 259 -2.68 -19.73 -13.81
C ALA A 259 -1.95 -18.38 -13.73
N ASN A 260 -2.59 -17.30 -14.17
CA ASN A 260 -2.06 -15.93 -14.08
C ASN A 260 -1.92 -15.52 -12.61
N PHE A 261 -2.90 -15.85 -11.77
CA PHE A 261 -2.84 -15.59 -10.33
C PHE A 261 -1.62 -16.24 -9.70
N LYS A 262 -1.38 -17.53 -9.97
CA LYS A 262 -0.18 -18.22 -9.45
C LYS A 262 1.10 -17.49 -9.88
N LYS A 263 1.23 -17.19 -11.18
CA LYS A 263 2.39 -16.49 -11.74
C LYS A 263 2.63 -15.11 -11.11
N ALA A 264 1.57 -14.33 -10.89
CA ALA A 264 1.64 -13.00 -10.29
C ALA A 264 2.10 -13.02 -8.82
N TYR A 265 2.02 -14.17 -8.13
CA TYR A 265 2.37 -14.32 -6.72
C TYR A 265 3.58 -15.24 -6.45
N ASP A 266 4.26 -15.71 -7.48
CA ASP A 266 5.48 -16.54 -7.34
C ASP A 266 6.63 -15.80 -6.63
N TRP A 267 6.61 -14.45 -6.59
CA TRP A 267 7.61 -13.63 -5.91
C TRP A 267 7.58 -13.72 -4.38
N ILE A 268 6.49 -14.20 -3.76
CA ILE A 268 6.32 -14.27 -2.29
C ILE A 268 7.17 -15.41 -1.65
N GLN A 269 7.96 -16.13 -2.43
CA GLN A 269 8.49 -17.46 -2.10
C GLN A 269 9.84 -17.61 -1.37
N PRO A 270 10.63 -16.58 -0.97
CA PRO A 270 11.74 -16.87 -0.06
C PRO A 270 11.20 -17.06 1.37
N ALA A 271 11.23 -18.31 1.85
CA ALA A 271 10.86 -18.65 3.22
C ALA A 271 11.72 -17.87 4.22
N LEU A 272 11.08 -17.21 5.19
CA LEU A 272 11.77 -16.60 6.33
C LEU A 272 11.90 -17.61 7.47
N THR A 273 12.99 -17.53 8.20
CA THR A 273 13.17 -18.28 9.45
C THR A 273 12.19 -17.79 10.52
N PRO A 274 11.83 -18.62 11.53
CA PRO A 274 10.97 -18.18 12.63
C PRO A 274 11.51 -16.94 13.38
N GLY A 275 12.83 -16.80 13.49
CA GLY A 275 13.47 -15.63 14.11
C GLY A 275 13.30 -14.35 13.28
N GLU A 276 13.38 -14.45 11.95
CA GLU A 276 13.11 -13.33 11.04
C GLU A 276 11.62 -12.95 11.05
N LEU A 277 10.72 -13.93 11.06
CA LEU A 277 9.27 -13.69 11.21
C LEU A 277 8.95 -12.99 12.53
N LEU A 278 9.54 -13.42 13.63
CA LEU A 278 9.37 -12.75 14.92
C LEU A 278 9.84 -11.29 14.86
N THR A 279 10.98 -11.03 14.19
CA THR A 279 11.50 -9.68 14.01
C THR A 279 10.54 -8.81 13.20
N VAL A 280 9.96 -9.38 12.12
CA VAL A 280 8.93 -8.71 11.31
C VAL A 280 7.72 -8.35 12.17
N TRP A 281 7.20 -9.28 12.98
CA TRP A 281 5.99 -9.07 13.76
C TRP A 281 6.19 -8.05 14.89
N LEU A 282 7.35 -8.08 15.55
CA LEU A 282 7.72 -7.07 16.56
C LEU A 282 7.84 -5.67 15.94
N ALA A 283 8.15 -5.56 14.64
CA ALA A 283 8.25 -4.28 13.94
C ALA A 283 6.89 -3.74 13.43
N ILE A 284 5.79 -4.49 13.50
CA ILE A 284 4.49 -4.06 12.94
C ILE A 284 3.92 -2.81 13.64
N PRO A 285 3.83 -2.74 14.99
CA PRO A 285 3.26 -1.56 15.64
C PRO A 285 4.10 -0.32 15.36
N TYR A 286 5.42 -0.49 15.37
CA TYR A 286 6.39 0.53 14.97
C TYR A 286 6.12 1.07 13.57
N LYS A 287 5.93 0.19 12.57
CA LYS A 287 5.62 0.58 11.18
C LYS A 287 4.34 1.42 11.04
N ALA A 288 3.36 1.22 11.93
CA ALA A 288 2.11 1.98 11.92
C ALA A 288 2.28 3.45 12.34
N LEU A 289 3.29 3.72 13.18
CA LEU A 289 3.57 5.03 13.75
C LEU A 289 4.85 5.66 13.18
N ALA A 290 5.69 4.86 12.51
CA ALA A 290 6.90 5.33 11.90
C ALA A 290 7.46 4.34 10.87
N LEU A 291 7.55 4.79 9.62
CA LEU A 291 7.93 3.98 8.44
C LEU A 291 9.45 3.80 8.28
N PHE A 292 10.22 4.11 9.32
CA PHE A 292 11.53 4.73 9.21
C PHE A 292 12.50 4.19 8.13
N GLY A 293 12.99 5.13 7.32
CA GLY A 293 14.26 5.07 6.62
C GLY A 293 15.50 5.40 7.48
N PHE A 294 15.43 5.27 8.81
CA PHE A 294 16.59 5.37 9.68
C PHE A 294 17.31 4.03 9.73
N LYS A 295 18.12 3.75 8.71
CA LYS A 295 19.02 2.58 8.62
C LYS A 295 20.16 2.61 9.64
N THR A 296 19.96 3.17 10.84
CA THR A 296 20.96 3.21 11.90
C THR A 296 20.55 2.29 13.03
N PRO A 297 21.24 1.14 13.24
CA PRO A 297 20.99 0.22 14.35
C PRO A 297 20.97 0.89 15.73
N LYS A 298 21.63 2.05 15.86
CA LYS A 298 21.76 2.83 17.10
C LYS A 298 20.45 3.46 17.59
N LEU A 299 19.44 3.64 16.72
CA LEU A 299 18.11 4.19 17.09
C LEU A 299 17.03 3.11 17.22
N ALA A 300 17.31 1.87 16.79
CA ALA A 300 16.36 0.75 16.86
C ALA A 300 15.99 0.39 18.31
N THR A 301 16.91 0.54 19.27
CA THR A 301 16.69 0.20 20.69
C THR A 301 15.71 1.14 21.41
N PRO A 302 15.84 2.49 21.37
CA PRO A 302 14.84 3.37 21.96
C PRO A 302 13.47 3.27 21.26
N LEU A 303 13.43 2.99 19.96
CA LEU A 303 12.18 2.77 19.21
C LEU A 303 11.52 1.43 19.54
N LEU A 304 12.30 0.38 19.80
CA LEU A 304 11.81 -0.89 20.34
C LEU A 304 11.21 -0.69 21.74
N VAL A 305 11.77 0.19 22.57
CA VAL A 305 11.20 0.52 23.88
C VAL A 305 9.87 1.26 23.74
N VAL A 306 9.74 2.21 22.81
CA VAL A 306 8.44 2.86 22.49
C VAL A 306 7.43 1.82 21.98
N THR A 307 7.86 0.92 21.09
CA THR A 307 7.03 -0.17 20.53
C THR A 307 6.60 -1.18 21.60
N LEU A 308 7.48 -1.52 22.56
CA LEU A 308 7.17 -2.38 23.70
C LEU A 308 6.23 -1.69 24.67
N LEU A 309 6.44 -0.39 24.94
CA LEU A 309 5.52 0.42 25.74
C LEU A 309 4.15 0.51 25.07
N GLU A 310 4.08 0.62 23.75
CA GLU A 310 2.83 0.62 22.97
C GLU A 310 2.18 -0.75 22.89
N PHE A 311 2.94 -1.84 22.74
CA PHE A 311 2.42 -3.20 22.80
C PHE A 311 1.83 -3.51 24.19
N CYS A 312 2.55 -3.15 25.25
CA CYS A 312 2.05 -3.18 26.62
C CYS A 312 0.84 -2.25 26.79
N SER A 313 0.85 -1.09 26.14
CA SER A 313 -0.26 -0.15 26.16
C SER A 313 -1.50 -0.73 25.49
N VAL A 314 -1.41 -1.30 24.29
CA VAL A 314 -2.50 -1.99 23.57
C VAL A 314 -3.04 -3.15 24.41
N ALA A 315 -2.16 -3.94 25.02
CA ALA A 315 -2.54 -5.00 25.96
C ALA A 315 -3.27 -4.48 27.20
N LEU A 316 -2.88 -3.31 27.75
CA LEU A 316 -3.50 -2.65 28.90
C LEU A 316 -4.79 -1.86 28.54
N ALA A 317 -4.87 -1.32 27.32
CA ALA A 317 -6.01 -0.61 26.74
C ALA A 317 -7.20 -1.54 26.48
N ALA A 318 -6.93 -2.83 26.27
CA ALA A 318 -7.95 -3.84 26.16
C ALA A 318 -8.75 -4.05 27.46
N ILE A 319 -8.38 -3.45 28.59
CA ILE A 319 -8.99 -3.72 29.90
C ILE A 319 -10.34 -3.00 30.13
N PRO A 320 -10.54 -1.70 29.79
CA PRO A 320 -11.75 -0.96 30.19
C PRO A 320 -12.95 -1.06 29.24
N PHE A 321 -12.74 -1.30 27.93
CA PHE A 321 -13.81 -1.21 26.92
C PHE A 321 -14.18 -2.59 26.35
N LYS A 322 -15.21 -3.21 26.93
CA LYS A 322 -15.60 -4.59 26.57
C LYS A 322 -15.90 -4.75 25.08
N ASN A 323 -16.72 -3.93 24.44
CA ASN A 323 -17.15 -4.20 23.05
C ASN A 323 -16.14 -3.74 21.99
N ALA A 324 -15.48 -2.60 22.20
CA ALA A 324 -14.53 -2.03 21.26
C ALA A 324 -13.32 -2.92 20.99
N ARG A 325 -12.74 -3.50 22.05
CA ARG A 325 -11.57 -4.36 21.94
C ARG A 325 -11.86 -5.61 21.12
N TYR A 326 -13.07 -6.16 21.20
CA TYR A 326 -13.37 -7.41 20.51
C TYR A 326 -13.31 -7.24 19.00
N LEU A 327 -13.76 -6.10 18.45
CA LEU A 327 -13.66 -5.86 17.01
C LEU A 327 -12.20 -5.86 16.56
N HIS A 328 -11.38 -4.97 17.15
CA HIS A 328 -10.00 -4.78 16.73
C HIS A 328 -9.13 -6.02 17.00
N LEU A 329 -9.32 -6.68 18.16
CA LEU A 329 -8.64 -7.94 18.45
C LEU A 329 -9.09 -9.06 17.52
N SER A 330 -10.37 -9.12 17.14
CA SER A 330 -10.84 -10.10 16.17
C SER A 330 -10.18 -9.90 14.82
N ILE A 331 -10.12 -8.68 14.28
CA ILE A 331 -9.45 -8.40 13.00
C ILE A 331 -7.95 -8.74 13.08
N ILE A 332 -7.25 -8.32 14.14
CA ILE A 332 -5.83 -8.65 14.35
C ILE A 332 -5.63 -10.17 14.46
N THR A 333 -6.51 -10.87 15.18
CA THR A 333 -6.42 -12.34 15.34
C THR A 333 -6.62 -13.05 14.01
N ILE A 334 -7.62 -12.67 13.22
CA ILE A 334 -7.83 -13.27 11.89
C ILE A 334 -6.63 -12.99 10.99
N TRP A 335 -6.11 -11.77 10.98
CA TRP A 335 -4.90 -11.45 10.21
C TRP A 335 -3.71 -12.33 10.62
N LEU A 336 -3.50 -12.52 11.93
CA LEU A 336 -2.46 -13.40 12.45
C LEU A 336 -2.69 -14.84 12.00
N LEU A 337 -3.92 -15.35 12.01
CA LEU A 337 -4.22 -16.71 11.54
C LEU A 337 -3.99 -16.88 10.03
N VAL A 338 -4.43 -15.91 9.23
CA VAL A 338 -4.40 -15.97 7.76
C VAL A 338 -2.98 -15.79 7.21
N PHE A 339 -2.20 -14.85 7.75
CA PHE A 339 -0.85 -14.61 7.25
C PHE A 339 0.23 -15.22 8.13
N ALA A 340 0.34 -14.79 9.40
CA ALA A 340 1.41 -15.26 10.28
C ALA A 340 1.32 -16.77 10.58
N GLY A 341 0.10 -17.29 10.76
CA GLY A 341 -0.17 -18.71 10.97
C GLY A 341 0.17 -19.53 9.73
N GLN A 342 -0.22 -19.08 8.54
CA GLN A 342 0.17 -19.75 7.30
C GLN A 342 1.68 -19.71 7.07
N ASP A 343 2.36 -18.62 7.40
CA ASP A 343 3.82 -18.55 7.28
C ASP A 343 4.52 -19.56 8.19
N LEU A 344 4.04 -19.74 9.44
CA LEU A 344 4.54 -20.78 10.36
C LEU A 344 4.25 -22.20 9.87
N LEU A 345 3.06 -22.44 9.29
CA LEU A 345 2.63 -23.77 8.86
C LEU A 345 3.26 -24.20 7.53
N THR A 346 3.50 -23.24 6.62
CA THR A 346 3.93 -23.52 5.24
C THR A 346 5.33 -23.02 4.91
N GLY A 347 6.02 -22.36 5.85
CA GLY A 347 7.34 -21.79 5.61
C GLY A 347 7.30 -20.60 4.64
N GLY A 348 6.43 -19.63 4.90
CA GLY A 348 6.19 -18.47 4.01
C GLY A 348 6.69 -17.13 4.55
N ALA A 349 6.54 -16.08 3.75
CA ALA A 349 6.86 -14.69 4.09
C ALA A 349 5.70 -13.71 3.85
N ARG A 350 4.44 -14.20 3.83
CA ARG A 350 3.26 -13.38 3.50
C ARG A 350 3.07 -12.25 4.50
N SER A 351 3.20 -12.53 5.79
CA SER A 351 3.10 -11.56 6.89
C SER A 351 4.21 -10.51 6.90
N ALA A 352 5.31 -10.75 6.18
CA ALA A 352 6.40 -9.79 5.99
C ALA A 352 6.13 -8.78 4.88
N VAL A 353 5.20 -9.08 3.96
CA VAL A 353 4.80 -8.14 2.92
C VAL A 353 4.12 -6.93 3.56
N PHE A 354 4.75 -5.78 3.44
CA PHE A 354 4.36 -4.55 4.13
C PHE A 354 2.90 -4.15 3.87
N ARG A 355 2.47 -4.18 2.61
CA ARG A 355 1.07 -3.89 2.20
C ARG A 355 0.03 -4.82 2.80
N TYR A 356 0.40 -6.03 3.21
CA TYR A 356 -0.55 -6.98 3.81
C TYR A 356 -0.88 -6.61 5.24
N GLN A 357 0.00 -5.85 5.90
CA GLN A 357 -0.18 -5.36 7.25
C GLN A 357 -1.22 -4.23 7.31
N THR A 358 -1.61 -3.64 6.17
CA THR A 358 -2.54 -2.49 6.15
C THR A 358 -3.92 -2.78 6.70
N VAL A 359 -4.35 -4.04 6.59
CA VAL A 359 -5.61 -4.55 7.13
C VAL A 359 -5.73 -4.30 8.65
N ILE A 360 -4.61 -4.35 9.38
CA ILE A 360 -4.62 -4.24 10.85
C ILE A 360 -4.18 -2.87 11.37
N ILE A 361 -3.63 -1.99 10.52
CA ILE A 361 -3.15 -0.65 10.94
C ILE A 361 -4.27 0.14 11.60
N VAL A 362 -5.44 0.23 10.96
CA VAL A 362 -6.58 1.00 11.52
C VAL A 362 -6.96 0.45 12.89
N SER A 363 -6.93 -0.87 13.08
CA SER A 363 -7.21 -1.49 14.38
C SER A 363 -6.16 -1.16 15.43
N ILE A 364 -4.87 -1.11 15.07
CA ILE A 364 -3.78 -0.69 15.96
C ILE A 364 -3.98 0.78 16.37
N LEU A 365 -4.17 1.68 15.40
CA LEU A 365 -4.33 3.11 15.64
C LEU A 365 -5.58 3.42 16.49
N MET A 366 -6.65 2.63 16.35
CA MET A 366 -7.87 2.78 17.15
C MET A 366 -7.68 2.35 18.60
N LEU A 367 -6.80 1.37 18.88
CA LEU A 367 -6.52 0.92 20.24
C LEU A 367 -5.66 1.92 21.03
N LEU A 368 -4.79 2.71 20.40
CA LEU A 368 -3.89 3.67 21.07
C LEU A 368 -4.62 4.77 21.90
N PRO A 369 -5.65 5.46 21.39
CA PRO A 369 -6.42 6.46 22.15
C PRO A 369 -6.97 5.95 23.48
N THR A 370 -7.33 4.67 23.54
CA THR A 370 -7.92 4.09 24.76
C THR A 370 -6.93 3.96 25.90
N VAL A 371 -5.64 3.77 25.57
CA VAL A 371 -4.53 3.79 26.51
C VAL A 371 -4.44 5.18 27.12
N PHE A 372 -4.37 6.20 26.26
CA PHE A 372 -4.23 7.57 26.68
C PHE A 372 -5.40 7.99 27.56
N GLU A 373 -6.64 7.62 27.20
CA GLU A 373 -7.82 7.90 28.02
C GLU A 373 -7.75 7.21 29.40
N ALA A 374 -7.28 5.96 29.46
CA ALA A 374 -7.10 5.23 30.71
C ALA A 374 -6.05 5.88 31.62
N LEU A 375 -4.92 6.31 31.04
CA LEU A 375 -3.86 7.05 31.76
C LEU A 375 -4.34 8.45 32.18
N TRP A 376 -5.17 9.10 31.37
CA TRP A 376 -5.73 10.42 31.65
C TRP A 376 -6.60 10.46 32.91
N LYS A 377 -7.17 9.33 33.34
CA LYS A 377 -8.00 9.22 34.55
C LYS A 377 -7.17 9.03 35.83
N LYS A 378 -5.84 8.89 35.74
CA LYS A 378 -4.93 8.68 36.87
C LYS A 378 -4.46 10.01 37.52
N ASN A 379 -3.44 9.95 38.37
CA ASN A 379 -2.90 11.12 39.08
C ASN A 379 -2.20 12.11 38.13
N ARG A 380 -1.88 13.32 38.64
CA ARG A 380 -1.30 14.41 37.82
C ARG A 380 0.03 14.02 37.15
N LEU A 381 0.87 13.23 37.83
CA LEU A 381 2.16 12.78 37.30
C LEU A 381 1.96 11.88 36.07
N VAL A 382 1.07 10.89 36.16
CA VAL A 382 0.75 9.97 35.06
C VAL A 382 0.14 10.72 33.86
N LYS A 383 -0.72 11.72 34.10
CA LYS A 383 -1.25 12.56 33.02
C LYS A 383 -0.16 13.34 32.30
N ALA A 384 0.75 13.96 33.06
CA ALA A 384 1.87 14.71 32.49
C ALA A 384 2.76 13.78 31.64
N LEU A 385 3.08 12.60 32.15
CA LEU A 385 3.85 11.61 31.40
C LEU A 385 3.13 11.15 30.13
N ALA A 386 1.82 10.90 30.20
CA ALA A 386 1.02 10.52 29.02
C ALA A 386 1.03 11.60 27.93
N ILE A 387 0.96 12.88 28.31
CA ILE A 387 1.08 14.01 27.37
C ILE A 387 2.46 14.01 26.72
N VAL A 388 3.52 13.84 27.50
CA VAL A 388 4.90 13.80 26.97
C VAL A 388 5.05 12.65 25.98
N VAL A 389 4.57 11.45 26.32
CA VAL A 389 4.60 10.30 25.40
C VAL A 389 3.80 10.59 24.13
N LEU A 390 2.60 11.15 24.23
CA LEU A 390 1.77 11.50 23.07
C LEU A 390 2.49 12.50 22.15
N MET A 391 3.09 13.55 22.72
CA MET A 391 3.85 14.54 21.96
C MET A 391 5.09 13.94 21.29
N LEU A 392 5.77 12.99 21.94
CA LEU A 392 6.90 12.26 21.35
C LEU A 392 6.45 11.39 20.18
N VAL A 393 5.33 10.67 20.32
CA VAL A 393 4.76 9.85 19.23
C VAL A 393 4.39 10.73 18.03
N PHE A 394 3.63 11.81 18.24
CA PHE A 394 3.29 12.73 17.15
C PHE A 394 4.52 13.39 16.53
N GLY A 395 5.54 13.70 17.33
CA GLY A 395 6.81 14.22 16.83
C GLY A 395 7.54 13.20 15.94
N ILE A 396 7.56 11.92 16.34
CA ILE A 396 8.14 10.82 15.56
C ILE A 396 7.38 10.61 14.25
N GLU A 397 6.05 10.59 14.30
CA GLU A 397 5.18 10.49 13.10
C GLU A 397 5.49 11.61 12.12
N LEU A 398 5.50 12.87 12.58
CA LEU A 398 5.80 14.02 11.73
C LEU A 398 7.22 13.99 11.14
N LEU A 399 8.22 13.54 11.91
CA LEU A 399 9.58 13.37 11.40
C LEU A 399 9.65 12.26 10.35
N SER A 400 8.90 11.17 10.56
CA SER A 400 8.77 10.07 9.58
C SER A 400 8.09 10.57 8.30
N ASP A 401 7.01 11.35 8.42
CA ASP A 401 6.31 11.95 7.28
C ASP A 401 7.18 12.95 6.52
N GLN A 402 7.88 13.82 7.25
CA GLN A 402 8.82 14.77 6.65
C GLN A 402 9.94 14.04 5.90
N TYR A 403 10.49 12.97 6.46
CA TYR A 403 11.44 12.12 5.77
C TYR A 403 10.82 11.52 4.50
N MET A 404 9.64 10.90 4.62
CA MET A 404 8.91 10.28 3.51
C MET A 404 8.58 11.27 2.39
N LEU A 405 8.24 12.52 2.70
CA LEU A 405 7.95 13.56 1.71
C LEU A 405 9.18 14.05 0.94
N ASN A 406 10.36 14.01 1.58
CA ASN A 406 11.62 14.43 0.98
C ASN A 406 12.32 13.30 0.20
N CYS A 407 11.89 12.05 0.37
CA CYS A 407 12.39 10.93 -0.42
C CYS A 407 11.85 10.99 -1.85
N LYS A 408 12.75 11.08 -2.84
CA LYS A 408 12.41 10.84 -4.25
C LYS A 408 12.13 9.36 -4.55
N ILE A 409 12.87 8.48 -3.86
CA ILE A 409 12.81 7.01 -4.00
C ILE A 409 11.98 6.42 -2.87
N TRP A 410 11.13 5.43 -3.15
CA TRP A 410 10.28 4.81 -2.13
C TRP A 410 11.10 3.99 -1.11
N PRO A 411 11.08 4.32 0.20
CA PRO A 411 12.04 3.76 1.17
C PRO A 411 11.90 2.26 1.47
N ASP A 412 10.72 1.67 1.27
CA ASP A 412 10.40 0.26 1.61
C ASP A 412 10.37 -0.68 0.39
N LYS A 413 10.56 -0.16 -0.82
CA LYS A 413 10.52 -1.02 -2.03
C LYS A 413 11.83 -1.78 -2.20
N GLY A 414 11.75 -2.96 -2.82
CA GLY A 414 12.86 -3.92 -2.93
C GLY A 414 14.12 -3.32 -3.57
N ILE A 415 15.29 -3.90 -3.29
CA ILE A 415 16.60 -3.36 -3.69
C ILE A 415 16.65 -3.09 -5.21
N ASN A 416 16.27 -4.06 -6.04
CA ASN A 416 16.32 -3.93 -7.51
C ASN A 416 15.44 -2.80 -8.06
N MET A 417 14.34 -2.48 -7.38
CA MET A 417 13.37 -1.46 -7.80
C MET A 417 13.81 -0.03 -7.43
N ARG A 418 14.85 0.13 -6.61
CA ARG A 418 15.39 1.45 -6.21
C ARG A 418 16.33 2.07 -7.25
N PHE A 419 16.57 1.38 -8.36
CA PHE A 419 17.59 1.77 -9.33
C PHE A 419 17.03 2.39 -10.60
N THR A 420 15.71 2.42 -10.80
CA THR A 420 15.11 3.02 -12.01
C THR A 420 15.43 4.51 -12.11
N LEU A 421 15.27 5.29 -11.05
CA LEU A 421 15.63 6.72 -11.05
C LEU A 421 17.14 6.95 -11.33
N PRO A 422 18.09 6.31 -10.62
CA PRO A 422 19.52 6.40 -10.96
C PRO A 422 19.85 5.99 -12.40
N ILE A 423 19.23 4.94 -12.95
CA ILE A 423 19.43 4.52 -14.34
C ILE A 423 18.94 5.62 -15.29
N ALA A 424 17.76 6.18 -15.04
CA ALA A 424 17.22 7.28 -15.84
C ALA A 424 18.14 8.51 -15.83
N GLU A 425 18.69 8.89 -14.66
CA GLU A 425 19.63 10.01 -14.55
C GLU A 425 20.90 9.81 -15.41
N HIS A 426 21.39 8.58 -15.56
CA HIS A 426 22.51 8.27 -16.44
C HIS A 426 22.12 8.34 -17.91
N LEU A 427 21.00 7.73 -18.30
CA LEU A 427 20.48 7.78 -19.67
C LEU A 427 20.20 9.23 -20.12
N ASN A 428 19.69 10.07 -19.22
CA ASN A 428 19.38 11.47 -19.51
C ASN A 428 20.62 12.33 -19.76
N LYS A 429 21.79 11.95 -19.22
CA LYS A 429 23.08 12.62 -19.48
C LYS A 429 23.64 12.24 -20.86
N GLU A 430 23.32 11.05 -21.36
CA GLU A 430 23.80 10.53 -22.64
C GLU A 430 22.64 9.97 -23.50
N PRO A 431 21.74 10.82 -24.05
CA PRO A 431 20.52 10.35 -24.73
C PRO A 431 20.76 9.50 -25.99
N ALA A 432 21.96 9.53 -26.55
CA ALA A 432 22.38 8.70 -27.67
C ALA A 432 22.78 7.27 -27.27
N ALA A 433 22.92 6.99 -25.97
CA ALA A 433 23.25 5.66 -25.47
C ALA A 433 22.04 4.72 -25.55
N TYR A 434 22.33 3.42 -25.71
CA TYR A 434 21.30 2.37 -25.67
C TYR A 434 21.24 1.76 -24.27
N LEU A 435 20.05 1.68 -23.68
CA LEU A 435 19.80 0.77 -22.57
C LEU A 435 19.60 -0.64 -23.12
N VAL A 436 20.40 -1.60 -22.67
CA VAL A 436 20.26 -3.02 -22.99
C VAL A 436 19.82 -3.76 -21.74
N THR A 437 18.72 -4.49 -21.86
CA THR A 437 18.19 -5.32 -20.78
C THR A 437 17.73 -6.67 -21.32
N GLU A 438 17.63 -7.66 -20.44
CA GLU A 438 17.23 -9.02 -20.80
C GLU A 438 15.98 -9.44 -20.04
N GLU A 439 15.15 -10.26 -20.68
CA GLU A 439 13.85 -10.68 -20.14
C GLU A 439 13.97 -11.39 -18.78
N GLN A 440 15.03 -12.16 -18.57
CA GLN A 440 15.28 -12.85 -17.30
C GLN A 440 15.72 -11.91 -16.16
N SER A 441 16.15 -10.69 -16.49
CA SER A 441 16.80 -9.80 -15.53
C SER A 441 15.85 -8.79 -14.89
N ILE A 442 14.71 -8.49 -15.53
CA ILE A 442 13.76 -7.47 -15.08
C ILE A 442 12.31 -7.89 -15.33
N ASN A 443 11.37 -7.35 -14.56
CA ASN A 443 9.97 -7.35 -14.95
C ASN A 443 9.72 -6.21 -15.97
N PRO A 444 9.07 -6.45 -17.13
CA PRO A 444 8.84 -5.41 -18.13
C PRO A 444 8.10 -4.17 -17.65
N THR A 445 7.28 -4.25 -16.60
CA THR A 445 6.65 -3.04 -16.03
C THR A 445 7.65 -2.11 -15.33
N GLU A 446 8.85 -2.58 -14.98
CA GLU A 446 9.96 -1.73 -14.54
C GLU A 446 10.45 -0.80 -15.67
N LEU A 447 10.30 -1.18 -16.94
CA LEU A 447 10.58 -0.30 -18.07
C LEU A 447 9.55 0.82 -18.19
N LEU A 448 8.31 0.57 -17.76
CA LEU A 448 7.28 1.61 -17.74
C LEU A 448 7.56 2.64 -16.65
N ASP A 449 7.99 2.21 -15.45
CA ASP A 449 8.51 3.10 -14.39
C ASP A 449 9.64 3.95 -14.96
N LEU A 450 10.67 3.30 -15.50
CA LEU A 450 11.84 3.97 -16.06
C LEU A 450 11.46 4.98 -17.16
N SER A 451 10.44 4.68 -17.98
CA SER A 451 9.95 5.56 -19.04
C SER A 451 9.32 6.87 -18.56
N TYR A 452 8.86 6.96 -17.31
CA TYR A 452 8.38 8.23 -16.74
C TYR A 452 9.51 9.21 -16.44
N GLN A 453 10.73 8.69 -16.26
CA GLN A 453 11.87 9.44 -15.72
C GLN A 453 12.99 9.62 -16.76
N THR A 454 12.93 8.89 -17.86
CA THR A 454 13.94 8.87 -18.92
C THR A 454 13.51 9.76 -20.09
N ASN A 455 14.49 10.41 -20.73
CA ASN A 455 14.32 11.19 -21.93
C ASN A 455 13.64 10.34 -23.01
N PRO A 456 12.54 10.81 -23.64
CA PRO A 456 11.80 10.03 -24.62
C PRO A 456 12.63 9.53 -25.81
N ASP A 457 13.72 10.21 -26.16
CA ASP A 457 14.59 9.85 -27.28
C ASP A 457 15.65 8.79 -26.97
N CYS A 458 15.86 8.45 -25.69
CA CYS A 458 16.76 7.38 -25.29
C CYS A 458 16.33 6.05 -25.92
N GLN A 459 17.31 5.25 -26.32
CA GLN A 459 17.10 3.99 -27.01
C GLN A 459 17.05 2.82 -26.03
N LEU A 460 16.21 1.83 -26.34
CA LEU A 460 16.00 0.61 -25.56
C LEU A 460 16.16 -0.62 -26.46
N ILE A 461 16.94 -1.59 -25.98
CA ILE A 461 17.09 -2.92 -26.55
C ILE A 461 16.64 -3.91 -25.50
N PHE A 462 15.54 -4.60 -25.76
CA PHE A 462 15.02 -5.65 -24.91
C PHE A 462 15.30 -7.01 -25.55
N ARG A 463 16.15 -7.81 -24.89
CA ARG A 463 16.55 -9.13 -25.37
C ARG A 463 15.72 -10.21 -24.67
N SER A 464 14.93 -10.94 -25.44
CA SER A 464 14.28 -12.17 -24.99
C SER A 464 15.06 -13.39 -25.48
N ALA A 465 15.09 -14.47 -24.70
CA ALA A 465 15.71 -15.74 -25.12
C ALA A 465 15.10 -16.27 -26.44
N ALA A 466 13.81 -16.01 -26.68
CA ALA A 466 13.10 -16.43 -27.90
C ALA A 466 13.40 -15.52 -29.11
N LYS A 467 13.77 -14.25 -28.87
CA LYS A 467 14.03 -13.23 -29.89
C LYS A 467 15.24 -12.39 -29.47
N PRO A 468 16.47 -12.93 -29.60
CA PRO A 468 17.66 -12.18 -29.21
C PRO A 468 17.89 -11.05 -30.22
N GLN A 469 17.63 -9.82 -29.79
CA GLN A 469 17.94 -8.64 -30.59
C GLN A 469 19.45 -8.39 -30.64
N PRO A 470 20.03 -8.12 -31.82
CA PRO A 470 21.42 -7.69 -31.92
C PRO A 470 21.57 -6.24 -31.43
N VAL A 471 22.73 -5.95 -30.86
CA VAL A 471 23.12 -4.56 -30.57
C VAL A 471 23.49 -3.87 -31.90
N PRO A 472 22.94 -2.67 -32.21
CA PRO A 472 23.25 -1.94 -33.43
C PRO A 472 24.74 -1.69 -33.63
N ASP A 473 25.19 -1.76 -34.89
CA ASP A 473 26.61 -1.61 -35.23
C ASP A 473 27.13 -0.18 -35.13
N ASP A 474 26.25 0.80 -35.05
CA ASP A 474 26.56 2.22 -34.83
C ASP A 474 26.59 2.60 -33.34
N ALA A 475 26.13 1.73 -32.44
CA ALA A 475 26.08 2.00 -31.00
C ALA A 475 27.48 2.27 -30.42
N GLN A 476 27.66 3.47 -29.87
CA GLN A 476 28.93 3.90 -29.25
C GLN A 476 28.97 3.61 -27.75
N VAL A 477 27.84 3.78 -27.08
CA VAL A 477 27.70 3.59 -25.63
C VAL A 477 26.47 2.74 -25.35
N LEU A 478 26.66 1.73 -24.50
CA LEU A 478 25.58 0.90 -23.96
C LEU A 478 25.56 1.03 -22.44
N TYR A 479 24.36 1.16 -21.89
CA TYR A 479 24.09 0.92 -20.49
C TYR A 479 23.46 -0.48 -20.37
N LEU A 480 24.12 -1.38 -19.66
CA LEU A 480 23.68 -2.76 -19.49
C LEU A 480 23.01 -2.90 -18.11
N TRP A 481 21.70 -3.15 -18.09
CA TRP A 481 20.94 -3.32 -16.86
C TRP A 481 20.90 -4.81 -16.46
N ASN A 482 21.58 -5.13 -15.36
CA ASN A 482 21.71 -6.46 -14.78
C ASN A 482 22.03 -7.53 -15.85
N PRO A 483 23.13 -7.35 -16.62
CA PRO A 483 23.41 -8.20 -17.78
C PRO A 483 23.83 -9.61 -17.36
N SER A 484 23.39 -10.60 -18.13
CA SER A 484 23.86 -11.98 -17.98
C SER A 484 25.37 -12.11 -18.31
N PRO A 485 26.04 -13.12 -17.74
CA PRO A 485 27.41 -13.47 -18.14
C PRO A 485 27.56 -13.70 -19.65
N GLU A 486 26.53 -14.27 -20.29
CA GLU A 486 26.49 -14.53 -21.73
C GLU A 486 26.50 -13.22 -22.55
N LEU A 487 25.65 -12.25 -22.18
CA LEU A 487 25.63 -10.94 -22.82
C LEU A 487 26.97 -10.21 -22.62
N MET A 488 27.52 -10.25 -21.40
CA MET A 488 28.83 -9.65 -21.14
C MET A 488 29.93 -10.29 -22.01
N SER A 489 29.94 -11.63 -22.14
CA SER A 489 30.91 -12.32 -22.98
C SER A 489 30.78 -11.93 -24.46
N ALA A 490 29.55 -11.85 -24.97
CA ALA A 490 29.26 -11.50 -26.36
C ALA A 490 29.68 -10.05 -26.72
N LEU A 491 29.69 -9.13 -25.76
CA LEU A 491 30.04 -7.72 -26.00
C LEU A 491 31.52 -7.41 -25.79
N LYS A 492 32.27 -8.22 -25.04
CA LYS A 492 33.68 -7.97 -24.68
C LYS A 492 34.62 -7.80 -25.86
N GLU A 493 34.31 -8.38 -27.03
CA GLU A 493 35.15 -8.20 -28.22
C GLU A 493 35.01 -6.78 -28.79
N ARG A 494 33.80 -6.22 -28.78
CA ARG A 494 33.43 -4.93 -29.41
C ARG A 494 33.43 -3.74 -28.47
N PHE A 495 33.28 -3.97 -27.17
CA PHE A 495 33.12 -2.92 -26.16
C PHE A 495 34.03 -3.15 -24.95
N ASP A 496 34.54 -2.05 -24.40
CA ASP A 496 35.16 -2.00 -23.08
C ASP A 496 34.06 -1.80 -22.02
N ILE A 497 33.85 -2.83 -21.19
CA ILE A 497 32.80 -2.87 -20.17
C ILE A 497 33.39 -2.46 -18.81
N THR A 498 32.80 -1.45 -18.20
CA THR A 498 33.18 -0.91 -16.89
C THR A 498 32.11 -1.23 -15.84
N ASP A 499 32.57 -1.62 -14.65
CA ASP A 499 31.71 -1.96 -13.51
C ASP A 499 31.26 -0.72 -12.70
N GLU A 500 31.74 0.47 -13.06
CA GLU A 500 31.67 1.68 -12.24
C GLU A 500 30.72 2.75 -12.78
N VAL A 501 29.46 2.41 -13.02
CA VAL A 501 28.44 3.48 -12.99
C VAL A 501 28.12 3.76 -11.52
N ASP A 502 28.79 4.73 -10.91
CA ASP A 502 28.56 5.23 -9.53
C ASP A 502 28.48 4.17 -8.41
N LYS A 503 29.22 3.06 -8.53
CA LYS A 503 29.16 1.89 -7.61
C LYS A 503 27.79 1.18 -7.58
N PHE A 504 26.96 1.35 -8.61
CA PHE A 504 25.72 0.61 -8.77
C PHE A 504 26.01 -0.78 -9.35
N PRO A 505 25.85 -1.87 -8.59
CA PRO A 505 26.25 -3.20 -9.05
C PRO A 505 25.39 -3.74 -10.20
N TYR A 506 24.24 -3.12 -10.47
CA TYR A 506 23.25 -3.57 -11.44
C TYR A 506 23.28 -2.79 -12.77
N LEU A 507 24.11 -1.76 -12.91
CA LEU A 507 24.24 -1.00 -14.15
C LEU A 507 25.71 -0.95 -14.58
N LYS A 508 26.01 -1.49 -15.76
CA LYS A 508 27.36 -1.43 -16.34
C LYS A 508 27.37 -0.51 -17.56
N LYS A 509 28.47 0.20 -17.79
CA LYS A 509 28.67 1.02 -18.99
C LYS A 509 29.64 0.32 -19.93
N ALA A 510 29.23 0.11 -21.17
CA ALA A 510 30.06 -0.46 -22.23
C ALA A 510 30.31 0.60 -23.30
N THR A 511 31.58 0.93 -23.56
CA THR A 511 31.98 1.91 -24.57
C THR A 511 32.66 1.18 -25.72
N ARG A 512 32.33 1.54 -26.97
CA ARG A 512 32.89 0.88 -28.14
C ARG A 512 34.41 1.06 -28.19
N LYS A 513 35.12 0.00 -28.57
CA LYS A 513 36.58 -0.01 -28.78
C LYS A 513 37.01 0.70 -30.06
#